data_AF-A0A817TS39-F1
#
_entry.id   AF-A0A817TS39-F1
#
_cell.length_a   1.000
_cell.length_b   1.000
_cell.length_c   1.000
_cell.angle_alpha   90.00
_cell.angle_beta   90.00
_cell.angle_gamma   90.00
#
_symmetry.space_group_name_H-M   'P 1'
#
loop_
_entity.id
_entity.type
_entity.pdbx_description
1 polymer ?
#
loop_
_entity_poly.entity_id
_entity_poly.type
_entity_poly.pdbx_seq_one_letter_code
_entity_poly.pdbx_strand_id
1 'polypeptide(L)'
;MLAGYAVDLTNTIDWLCKFRIYVLMVSRTIALWLIALASIDRWLLSSANQQYRKMSSLKNAYSSMLIVIIFSMMLYAQLIYCYQANLTQTPLKCYGKTEICRMTTDFSYAVITVVIPIIVMIIFGLLTISNVKNSRRRIFTKTVTQISTNGHNQLQRWRKTDYYLLLMLLVQTVLYCFFTLPQAVQKIYSTMTESHIKSSLQNAIENLAFNILLLLTYLSSGIPFYIYTLCGGKIFRQTLIDVFKRISQRRT
;
A
#
# COMPACT_ATOMS: atom_id res chain seq x y z
N MET A 1 7.00 -2.99 24.31
CA MET A 1 5.80 -2.86 25.18
C MET A 1 5.24 -1.47 24.94
N LEU A 2 4.03 -1.34 24.40
CA LEU A 2 3.40 -0.03 24.08
C LEU A 2 1.91 0.00 24.47
N ALA A 3 1.55 -0.74 25.53
CA ALA A 3 0.29 -0.58 26.23
C ALA A 3 0.57 -0.71 27.73
N GLY A 4 0.54 0.42 28.43
CA GLY A 4 0.71 0.54 29.88
C GLY A 4 -0.59 0.34 30.68
N TYR A 5 -1.66 -0.15 30.05
CA TYR A 5 -2.91 -0.49 30.72
C TYR A 5 -3.28 -1.94 30.43
N ALA A 6 -3.47 -2.70 31.52
CA ALA A 6 -4.15 -3.98 31.67
C ALA A 6 -4.10 -4.96 30.47
N VAL A 7 -3.26 -6.00 30.61
CA VAL A 7 -3.33 -7.30 29.91
C VAL A 7 -3.95 -7.22 28.51
N ASP A 8 -3.18 -6.80 27.50
CA ASP A 8 -3.63 -6.92 26.10
C ASP A 8 -3.97 -8.40 25.86
N LEU A 9 -5.26 -8.71 25.75
CA LEU A 9 -5.78 -10.07 25.65
C LEU A 9 -5.20 -10.83 24.45
N THR A 10 -4.70 -10.09 23.45
CA THR A 10 -3.95 -10.65 22.33
C THR A 10 -2.72 -11.43 22.79
N ASN A 11 -2.12 -11.07 23.92
CA ASN A 11 -0.90 -11.73 24.42
C ASN A 11 -1.19 -13.00 25.22
N THR A 12 -2.44 -13.20 25.66
CA THR A 12 -2.86 -14.35 26.48
C THR A 12 -3.76 -15.31 25.70
N ILE A 13 -4.59 -14.78 24.80
CA ILE A 13 -5.55 -15.55 24.00
C ILE A 13 -4.97 -15.87 22.62
N ASP A 14 -4.71 -17.15 22.38
CA ASP A 14 -4.06 -17.67 21.16
C ASP A 14 -4.82 -17.34 19.87
N TRP A 15 -6.13 -17.55 19.84
CA TRP A 15 -6.95 -17.28 18.65
C TRP A 15 -6.98 -15.79 18.31
N LEU A 16 -6.98 -14.91 19.32
CA LEU A 16 -7.03 -13.47 19.14
C LEU A 16 -5.69 -12.93 18.61
N CYS A 17 -4.57 -13.48 19.08
CA CYS A 17 -3.23 -13.25 18.51
C CYS A 17 -3.19 -13.56 17.02
N LYS A 18 -3.58 -14.79 16.66
CA LYS A 18 -3.58 -15.26 15.27
C LYS A 18 -4.46 -14.39 14.38
N PHE A 19 -5.69 -14.13 14.82
CA PHE A 19 -6.65 -13.34 14.05
C PHE A 19 -6.17 -11.90 13.84
N ARG A 20 -5.65 -11.24 14.88
CA ARG A 20 -5.14 -9.87 14.80
C ARG A 20 -4.00 -9.75 13.79
N ILE A 21 -3.02 -10.65 13.86
CA ILE A 21 -1.86 -10.64 12.96
C ILE A 21 -2.29 -11.00 11.53
N TYR A 22 -3.17 -11.98 11.37
CA TYR A 22 -3.71 -12.36 10.07
C TYR A 22 -4.41 -11.19 9.38
N VAL A 23 -5.36 -10.55 10.05
CA VAL A 23 -6.07 -9.38 9.52
C VAL A 23 -5.10 -8.26 9.18
N LEU A 24 -4.15 -7.96 10.06
CA LEU A 24 -3.18 -6.89 9.84
C LEU A 24 -2.33 -7.15 8.59
N MET A 25 -1.81 -8.36 8.39
CA MET A 25 -0.98 -8.68 7.23
C MET A 25 -1.81 -8.69 5.94
N VAL A 26 -2.98 -9.35 5.95
CA VAL A 26 -3.87 -9.41 4.78
C VAL A 26 -4.31 -8.00 4.37
N SER A 27 -4.77 -7.16 5.30
CA SER A 27 -5.20 -5.80 4.99
C SER A 27 -4.08 -4.93 4.41
N ARG A 28 -2.86 -5.05 4.94
CA ARG A 28 -1.69 -4.31 4.43
C ARG A 28 -1.35 -4.72 3.00
N THR A 29 -1.34 -6.02 2.73
CA THR A 29 -1.03 -6.55 1.39
C THR A 29 -2.09 -6.14 0.38
N ILE A 30 -3.37 -6.26 0.73
CA ILE A 30 -4.47 -5.79 -0.12
C ILE A 30 -4.29 -4.29 -0.44
N ALA A 31 -4.04 -3.45 0.58
CA ALA A 31 -3.89 -2.02 0.37
C ALA A 31 -2.76 -1.69 -0.61
N LEU A 32 -1.59 -2.30 -0.47
CA LEU A 32 -0.44 -2.04 -1.34
C LEU A 32 -0.65 -2.55 -2.76
N TRP A 33 -1.20 -3.75 -2.91
CA TRP A 33 -1.48 -4.31 -4.22
C TRP A 33 -2.57 -3.53 -4.95
N LEU A 34 -3.58 -2.99 -4.25
CA LEU A 34 -4.57 -2.09 -4.86
C LEU A 34 -3.93 -0.81 -5.38
N ILE A 35 -2.98 -0.25 -4.63
CA ILE A 35 -2.24 0.94 -5.06
C ILE A 35 -1.34 0.63 -6.29
N ALA A 36 -0.71 -0.56 -6.31
CA ALA A 36 0.05 -1.03 -7.47
C ALA A 36 -0.84 -1.23 -8.70
N LEU A 37 -2.01 -1.86 -8.55
CA LEU A 37 -3.02 -2.00 -9.60
C LEU A 37 -3.52 -0.65 -10.10
N ALA A 38 -3.73 0.32 -9.22
CA ALA A 38 -4.11 1.69 -9.61
C ALA A 38 -3.02 2.38 -10.45
N SER A 39 -1.75 2.03 -10.23
CA SER A 39 -0.63 2.54 -11.04
C SER A 39 -0.61 1.89 -12.43
N ILE A 40 -0.90 0.58 -12.51
CA ILE A 40 -1.05 -0.14 -13.79
C ILE A 40 -2.25 0.41 -14.58
N ASP A 41 -3.39 0.59 -13.93
CA ASP A 41 -4.60 1.11 -14.57
C ASP A 41 -4.36 2.49 -15.21
N ARG A 42 -3.67 3.37 -14.50
CA ARG A 42 -3.28 4.69 -15.04
C ARG A 42 -2.30 4.60 -16.19
N TRP A 43 -1.37 3.66 -16.15
CA TRP A 43 -0.49 3.40 -17.29
C TRP A 43 -1.29 2.95 -18.52
N LEU A 44 -2.22 2.01 -18.36
CA LEU A 44 -3.10 1.53 -19.42
C LEU A 44 -3.93 2.68 -20.02
N LEU A 45 -4.48 3.57 -19.19
CA LEU A 45 -5.20 4.76 -19.62
C LEU A 45 -4.32 5.76 -20.39
N SER A 46 -3.06 5.91 -19.97
CA SER A 46 -2.11 6.83 -20.61
C SER A 46 -1.57 6.33 -21.95
N SER A 47 -1.68 5.02 -22.22
CA SER A 47 -1.12 4.38 -23.41
C SER A 47 -1.78 4.88 -24.69
N ALA A 48 -0.99 5.02 -25.76
CA ALA A 48 -1.49 5.44 -27.07
C ALA A 48 -2.28 4.33 -27.79
N ASN A 49 -2.05 3.06 -27.43
CA ASN A 49 -2.71 1.93 -28.06
C ASN A 49 -4.13 1.76 -27.50
N GLN A 50 -5.12 1.71 -28.39
CA GLN A 50 -6.52 1.51 -28.03
C GLN A 50 -6.78 0.17 -27.34
N GLN A 51 -6.03 -0.88 -27.67
CA GLN A 51 -6.19 -2.19 -27.03
C GLN A 51 -5.82 -2.14 -25.53
N TYR A 52 -4.70 -1.51 -25.18
CA TYR A 52 -4.30 -1.34 -23.78
C TYR A 52 -5.28 -0.45 -23.01
N ARG A 53 -5.83 0.60 -23.63
CA ARG A 53 -6.85 1.44 -22.99
C ARG A 53 -8.14 0.68 -22.69
N LYS A 54 -8.56 -0.26 -23.54
CA LYS A 54 -9.74 -1.11 -23.31
C LYS A 54 -9.56 -2.06 -22.12
N MET A 55 -8.32 -2.39 -21.75
CA MET A 55 -8.05 -3.23 -20.57
C MET A 55 -8.32 -2.48 -19.25
N SER A 56 -8.22 -1.15 -19.23
CA SER A 56 -8.71 -0.30 -18.13
C SER A 56 -10.23 -0.19 -18.23
N SER A 57 -10.90 -1.26 -17.81
CA SER A 57 -12.35 -1.32 -17.68
C SER A 57 -12.72 -1.60 -16.23
N LEU A 58 -13.87 -1.08 -15.78
CA LEU A 58 -14.36 -1.31 -14.42
C LEU A 58 -14.48 -2.81 -14.11
N LYS A 59 -14.91 -3.62 -15.08
CA LYS A 59 -15.00 -5.08 -14.93
C LYS A 59 -13.65 -5.71 -14.62
N ASN A 60 -12.59 -5.28 -15.32
CA ASN A 60 -11.24 -5.76 -15.06
C ASN A 60 -10.71 -5.26 -13.72
N ALA A 61 -10.98 -4.01 -13.35
CA ALA A 61 -10.58 -3.46 -12.05
C ALA A 61 -11.20 -4.26 -10.89
N TYR A 62 -12.50 -4.58 -10.95
CA TYR A 62 -13.16 -5.42 -9.94
C TYR A 62 -12.60 -6.86 -9.92
N SER A 63 -12.35 -7.45 -11.10
CA SER A 63 -11.74 -8.78 -11.19
C SER A 63 -10.34 -8.80 -10.57
N SER A 64 -9.48 -7.83 -10.90
CA SER A 64 -8.13 -7.72 -10.34
C SER A 64 -8.15 -7.47 -8.83
N MET A 65 -9.09 -6.65 -8.33
CA MET A 65 -9.28 -6.45 -6.89
C MET A 65 -9.65 -7.77 -6.18
N LEU A 66 -10.60 -8.53 -6.74
CA LEU A 66 -10.99 -9.83 -6.17
C LEU A 66 -9.83 -10.82 -6.15
N ILE A 67 -9.03 -10.87 -7.23
CA ILE A 67 -7.84 -11.72 -7.32
C ILE A 67 -6.83 -11.35 -6.22
N VAL A 68 -6.54 -10.06 -6.03
CA VAL A 68 -5.61 -9.60 -4.97
C VAL A 68 -6.12 -9.96 -3.58
N ILE A 69 -7.43 -9.84 -3.34
CA ILE A 69 -8.05 -10.18 -2.07
C ILE A 69 -7.89 -11.68 -1.77
N ILE A 70 -8.24 -12.56 -2.73
CA ILE A 70 -8.11 -14.02 -2.58
C ILE A 70 -6.64 -14.41 -2.42
N PHE A 71 -5.76 -13.88 -3.26
CA PHE A 71 -4.32 -14.14 -3.19
C PHE A 71 -3.74 -13.73 -1.83
N SER A 72 -4.12 -12.56 -1.31
CA SER A 72 -3.65 -12.08 0.00
C SER A 72 -4.12 -12.98 1.15
N MET A 73 -5.38 -13.45 1.11
CA MET A 73 -5.88 -14.40 2.11
C MET A 73 -5.12 -15.72 2.07
N MET A 74 -4.91 -16.28 0.87
CA MET A 74 -4.18 -17.54 0.70
C MET A 74 -2.73 -17.42 1.15
N LEU A 75 -2.04 -16.33 0.77
CA LEU A 75 -0.65 -16.08 1.12
C LEU A 75 -0.41 -16.07 2.64
N TYR A 76 -1.38 -15.58 3.41
CA TYR A 76 -1.27 -15.45 4.86
C TYR A 76 -2.08 -16.48 5.64
N ALA A 77 -2.73 -17.45 4.97
CA ALA A 77 -3.47 -18.53 5.63
C ALA A 77 -2.58 -19.32 6.61
N GLN A 78 -1.30 -19.49 6.26
CA GLN A 78 -0.28 -20.11 7.12
C GLN A 78 -0.12 -19.44 8.50
N LEU A 79 -0.46 -18.15 8.65
CA LEU A 79 -0.37 -17.44 9.93
C LEU A 79 -1.31 -18.02 11.00
N ILE A 80 -2.44 -18.59 10.58
CA ILE A 80 -3.42 -19.22 11.49
C ILE A 80 -2.77 -20.40 12.23
N TYR A 81 -1.85 -21.11 11.58
CA TYR A 81 -1.11 -22.23 12.16
C TYR A 81 0.22 -21.79 12.80
N CYS A 82 0.93 -20.87 12.14
CA CYS A 82 2.32 -20.52 12.48
C CYS A 82 2.48 -19.64 13.72
N TYR A 83 1.46 -18.86 14.11
CA TYR A 83 1.54 -17.96 15.25
C TYR A 83 1.05 -18.63 16.52
N GLN A 84 1.64 -18.29 17.65
CA GLN A 84 1.20 -18.74 18.96
C GLN A 84 1.29 -17.59 19.98
N ALA A 85 0.37 -17.55 20.94
CA ALA A 85 0.41 -16.61 22.06
C ALA A 85 1.29 -17.11 23.21
N ASN A 86 1.67 -16.18 24.10
CA ASN A 86 2.45 -16.40 25.31
C ASN A 86 3.87 -16.96 25.12
N LEU A 87 4.59 -16.56 24.06
CA LEU A 87 6.02 -16.86 23.94
C LEU A 87 6.85 -15.90 24.81
N THR A 88 7.74 -16.46 25.65
CA THR A 88 8.53 -15.71 26.64
C THR A 88 9.95 -15.38 26.19
N GLN A 89 10.45 -16.02 25.13
CA GLN A 89 11.81 -15.81 24.58
C GLN A 89 11.83 -14.96 23.30
N THR A 90 10.70 -14.38 22.91
CA THR A 90 10.54 -13.61 21.68
C THR A 90 10.29 -12.13 21.98
N PRO A 91 10.61 -11.20 21.05
CA PRO A 91 10.43 -9.76 21.26
C PRO A 91 8.96 -9.36 21.51
N LEU A 92 8.01 -10.22 21.13
CA LEU A 92 6.59 -10.10 21.42
C LEU A 92 6.03 -11.41 21.97
N LYS A 93 5.02 -11.30 22.84
CA LYS A 93 4.30 -12.46 23.41
C LYS A 93 3.47 -13.21 22.38
N CYS A 94 3.08 -12.55 21.29
CA CYS A 94 2.37 -13.13 20.15
C CYS A 94 3.34 -13.18 18.96
N TYR A 95 3.86 -14.37 18.64
CA TYR A 95 4.93 -14.49 17.64
C TYR A 95 4.95 -15.85 16.94
N GLY A 96 5.81 -15.99 15.92
CA GLY A 96 5.94 -17.23 15.16
C GLY A 96 6.51 -18.34 16.03
N LYS A 97 5.82 -19.49 16.07
CA LYS A 97 6.19 -20.65 16.89
C LYS A 97 7.52 -21.29 16.47
N THR A 98 7.78 -21.34 15.16
CA THR A 98 8.97 -21.98 14.59
C THR A 98 9.77 -20.98 13.76
N GLU A 99 11.09 -21.19 13.70
CA GLU A 99 12.01 -20.38 12.88
C GLU A 99 11.59 -20.37 11.40
N ILE A 100 11.17 -21.53 10.87
CA ILE A 100 10.67 -21.66 9.49
C ILE A 100 9.45 -20.76 9.28
N CYS A 101 8.46 -20.80 10.19
CA CYS A 101 7.27 -19.96 10.10
C CYS A 101 7.62 -18.46 10.13
N ARG A 102 8.63 -18.08 10.95
CA ARG A 102 9.12 -16.70 11.02
C ARG A 102 9.78 -16.28 9.72
N MET A 103 10.72 -17.08 9.22
CA MET A 103 11.42 -16.80 7.96
C MET A 103 10.44 -16.71 6.78
N THR A 104 9.52 -17.66 6.64
CA THR A 104 8.51 -17.62 5.57
C THR A 104 7.65 -16.36 5.67
N THR A 105 7.17 -16.01 6.88
CA THR A 105 6.32 -14.83 7.05
C THR A 105 7.06 -13.52 6.78
N ASP A 106 8.28 -13.38 7.31
CA ASP A 106 9.09 -12.16 7.14
C ASP A 106 9.55 -12.01 5.69
N PHE A 107 9.90 -13.10 5.03
CA PHE A 107 10.27 -13.10 3.60
C PHE A 107 9.06 -12.79 2.71
N SER A 108 7.91 -13.43 2.92
CA SER A 108 6.68 -13.12 2.19
C SER A 108 6.27 -11.67 2.39
N TYR A 109 6.38 -11.13 3.60
CA TYR A 109 6.11 -9.72 3.86
C TYR A 109 7.09 -8.79 3.13
N ALA A 110 8.41 -9.01 3.27
CA ALA A 110 9.41 -8.16 2.65
C ALA A 110 9.33 -8.19 1.11
N VAL A 111 9.25 -9.38 0.51
CA VAL A 111 9.33 -9.55 -0.94
C VAL A 111 7.97 -9.30 -1.60
N ILE A 112 6.95 -10.06 -1.20
CA ILE A 112 5.66 -10.10 -1.91
C ILE A 112 4.80 -8.89 -1.55
N THR A 113 4.85 -8.45 -0.30
CA THR A 113 4.01 -7.34 0.17
C THR A 113 4.69 -5.99 -0.02
N VAL A 114 6.01 -5.87 0.17
CA VAL A 114 6.70 -4.58 0.10
C VAL A 114 7.43 -4.40 -1.24
N VAL A 115 8.46 -5.21 -1.53
CA VAL A 115 9.37 -4.98 -2.66
C VAL A 115 8.67 -5.08 -4.02
N ILE A 116 7.89 -6.14 -4.26
CA ILE A 116 7.24 -6.35 -5.57
C ILE A 116 6.26 -5.20 -5.91
N PRO A 117 5.32 -4.81 -5.04
CA PRO A 117 4.43 -3.68 -5.31
C PRO A 117 5.19 -2.38 -5.57
N ILE A 118 6.25 -2.09 -4.82
CA ILE A 118 7.08 -0.89 -5.02
C ILE A 118 7.72 -0.89 -6.41
N ILE A 119 8.32 -2.01 -6.82
CA ILE A 119 8.94 -2.14 -8.15
C ILE A 119 7.89 -1.91 -9.25
N VAL A 120 6.72 -2.57 -9.13
CA VAL A 120 5.59 -2.40 -10.05
C VAL A 120 5.19 -0.92 -10.12
N MET A 121 5.01 -0.25 -8.99
CA MET A 121 4.63 1.15 -8.93
C MET A 121 5.65 2.08 -9.57
N ILE A 122 6.95 1.87 -9.34
CA ILE A 122 8.02 2.67 -9.95
C ILE A 122 8.01 2.47 -11.47
N ILE A 123 7.98 1.23 -11.94
CA ILE A 123 8.00 0.91 -13.38
C ILE A 123 6.79 1.55 -14.07
N PHE A 124 5.57 1.25 -13.61
CA PHE A 124 4.35 1.78 -14.24
C PHE A 124 4.19 3.30 -14.04
N GLY A 125 4.69 3.83 -12.93
CA GLY A 125 4.75 5.28 -12.70
C GLY A 125 5.64 5.99 -13.74
N LEU A 126 6.86 5.49 -13.96
CA LEU A 126 7.80 6.03 -14.96
C LEU A 126 7.25 5.88 -16.38
N LEU A 127 6.67 4.73 -16.71
CA LEU A 127 6.04 4.49 -18.02
C LEU A 127 4.87 5.44 -18.26
N THR A 128 4.05 5.70 -17.24
CA THR A 128 2.95 6.66 -17.34
C THR A 128 3.48 8.08 -17.60
N ILE A 129 4.53 8.51 -16.90
CA ILE A 129 5.16 9.82 -17.13
C ILE A 129 5.69 9.94 -18.55
N SER A 130 6.36 8.89 -19.06
CA SER A 130 6.85 8.83 -20.43
C SER A 130 5.73 8.95 -21.46
N ASN A 131 4.64 8.17 -21.28
CA ASN A 131 3.46 8.22 -22.13
C ASN A 131 2.79 9.60 -22.13
N VAL A 132 2.65 10.22 -20.96
CA VAL A 132 2.06 11.56 -20.84
C VAL A 132 2.93 12.63 -21.54
N LYS A 133 4.26 12.56 -21.38
CA LYS A 133 5.19 13.48 -22.09
C LYS A 133 5.10 13.30 -23.61
N ASN A 134 5.08 12.06 -24.09
CA ASN A 134 4.96 11.75 -25.52
C ASN A 134 3.60 12.15 -26.10
N SER A 135 2.52 11.97 -25.33
CA SER A 135 1.17 12.39 -25.74
C SER A 135 1.05 13.92 -25.82
N ARG A 136 1.72 14.67 -24.93
CA ARG A 136 1.80 16.14 -25.03
C ARG A 136 2.53 16.60 -26.30
N ARG A 137 3.66 15.96 -26.64
CA ARG A 137 4.41 16.27 -27.87
C ARG A 137 3.57 16.02 -29.14
N ARG A 138 2.87 14.87 -29.23
CA ARG A 138 2.03 14.54 -30.40
C ARG A 138 0.85 15.50 -30.61
N ILE A 139 0.26 16.02 -29.52
CA ILE A 139 -0.88 16.94 -29.61
C ILE A 139 -0.42 18.36 -29.92
N PHE A 140 0.74 18.80 -29.43
CA PHE A 140 1.31 20.09 -29.83
C PHE A 140 1.52 20.16 -31.34
N THR A 141 2.03 19.09 -31.97
CA THR A 141 2.20 19.02 -33.43
C THR A 141 0.87 19.02 -34.21
N LYS A 142 -0.20 18.43 -33.67
CA LYS A 142 -1.54 18.41 -34.32
C LYS A 142 -2.40 19.66 -34.06
N THR A 143 -2.13 20.40 -32.99
CA THR A 143 -2.93 21.58 -32.61
C THR A 143 -2.62 22.81 -33.47
N VAL A 144 -1.44 22.86 -34.11
CA VAL A 144 -1.13 23.89 -35.12
C VAL A 144 -2.08 23.79 -36.32
N THR A 145 -2.75 22.65 -36.53
CA THR A 145 -3.54 22.40 -37.75
C THR A 145 -5.06 22.46 -37.57
N GLN A 146 -5.63 22.42 -36.35
CA GLN A 146 -7.10 22.51 -36.18
C GLN A 146 -7.51 23.24 -34.90
N ILE A 147 -8.10 24.42 -35.10
CA ILE A 147 -8.75 25.26 -34.10
C ILE A 147 -10.09 24.61 -33.73
N SER A 148 -10.15 23.97 -32.57
CA SER A 148 -11.40 23.58 -31.90
C SER A 148 -11.23 23.81 -30.40
N THR A 149 -11.64 24.99 -29.97
CA THR A 149 -11.34 25.63 -28.69
C THR A 149 -12.08 25.04 -27.48
N ASN A 150 -13.18 24.32 -27.69
CA ASN A 150 -14.01 23.80 -26.58
C ASN A 150 -13.61 22.39 -26.09
N GLY A 151 -13.16 21.49 -26.97
CA GLY A 151 -12.74 20.14 -26.57
C GLY A 151 -11.35 20.08 -25.92
N HIS A 152 -10.47 21.04 -26.25
CA HIS A 152 -9.08 21.08 -25.78
C HIS A 152 -8.98 21.35 -24.28
N ASN A 153 -9.80 22.27 -23.77
CA ASN A 153 -9.83 22.64 -22.35
C ASN A 153 -10.29 21.47 -21.45
N GLN A 154 -11.24 20.66 -21.92
CA GLN A 154 -11.71 19.48 -21.18
C GLN A 154 -10.62 18.40 -21.16
N LEU A 155 -10.04 18.04 -22.31
CA LEU A 155 -8.98 17.02 -22.37
C LEU A 155 -7.74 17.40 -21.54
N GLN A 156 -7.38 18.70 -21.52
CA GLN A 156 -6.26 19.21 -20.75
C GLN A 156 -6.54 19.20 -19.23
N ARG A 157 -7.79 19.41 -18.81
CA ARG A 157 -8.21 19.32 -17.40
C ARG A 157 -8.17 17.88 -16.88
N TRP A 158 -8.63 16.91 -17.66
CA TRP A 158 -8.62 15.49 -17.28
C TRP A 158 -7.18 14.97 -17.10
N ARG A 159 -6.27 15.36 -18.00
CA ARG A 159 -4.84 15.02 -17.89
C ARG A 159 -4.14 15.67 -16.70
N LYS A 160 -4.53 16.89 -16.30
CA LYS A 160 -4.03 17.51 -15.08
C LYS A 160 -4.48 16.70 -13.87
N THR A 161 -5.75 16.29 -13.81
CA THR A 161 -6.28 15.42 -12.76
C THR A 161 -5.51 14.10 -12.67
N ASP A 162 -5.31 13.40 -13.79
CA ASP A 162 -4.56 12.13 -13.82
C ASP A 162 -3.11 12.28 -13.34
N TYR A 163 -2.46 13.39 -13.71
CA TYR A 163 -1.12 13.71 -13.23
C TYR A 163 -1.07 13.93 -11.72
N TYR A 164 -1.99 14.71 -11.15
CA TYR A 164 -2.06 14.93 -9.71
C TYR A 164 -2.34 13.64 -8.96
N LEU A 165 -3.26 12.84 -9.47
CA LEU A 165 -3.55 11.52 -8.95
C LEU A 165 -2.28 10.65 -8.96
N LEU A 166 -1.51 10.63 -10.05
CA LEU A 166 -0.26 9.86 -10.16
C LEU A 166 0.79 10.34 -9.19
N LEU A 167 1.01 11.65 -9.12
CA LEU A 167 1.93 12.27 -8.16
C LEU A 167 1.55 11.86 -6.74
N MET A 168 0.25 11.82 -6.44
CA MET A 168 -0.24 11.42 -5.14
C MET A 168 0.11 9.97 -4.79
N LEU A 169 -0.09 9.03 -5.72
CA LEU A 169 0.31 7.63 -5.50
C LEU A 169 1.82 7.50 -5.36
N LEU A 170 2.60 8.26 -6.13
CA LEU A 170 4.07 8.23 -6.04
C LEU A 170 4.54 8.73 -4.68
N VAL A 171 4.03 9.86 -4.21
CA VAL A 171 4.34 10.40 -2.87
C VAL A 171 3.96 9.40 -1.79
N GLN A 172 2.78 8.79 -1.89
CA GLN A 172 2.34 7.74 -0.98
C GLN A 172 3.30 6.53 -0.99
N THR A 173 3.79 6.13 -2.17
CA THR A 173 4.77 5.03 -2.33
C THR A 173 6.08 5.35 -1.64
N VAL A 174 6.63 6.55 -1.89
CA VAL A 174 7.93 6.97 -1.35
C VAL A 174 7.86 7.04 0.17
N LEU A 175 6.80 7.64 0.72
CA LEU A 175 6.59 7.68 2.17
C LEU A 175 6.41 6.28 2.74
N TYR A 176 5.64 5.41 2.07
CA TYR A 176 5.49 4.03 2.50
C TYR A 176 6.82 3.28 2.53
N CYS A 177 7.65 3.39 1.48
CA CYS A 177 9.00 2.81 1.43
C CYS A 177 9.83 3.28 2.62
N PHE A 178 9.85 4.60 2.86
CA PHE A 178 10.64 5.19 3.93
C PHE A 178 10.22 4.68 5.32
N PHE A 179 8.92 4.48 5.56
CA PHE A 179 8.42 4.06 6.87
C PHE A 179 8.37 2.54 7.09
N THR A 180 8.31 1.73 6.03
CA THR A 180 8.10 0.26 6.15
C THR A 180 9.33 -0.57 5.79
N LEU A 181 10.19 -0.08 4.89
CA LEU A 181 11.39 -0.80 4.49
C LEU A 181 12.36 -1.01 5.67
N PRO A 182 12.61 -0.01 6.54
CA PRO A 182 13.43 -0.23 7.74
C PRO A 182 12.84 -1.31 8.67
N GLN A 183 11.52 -1.40 8.77
CA GLN A 183 10.86 -2.44 9.57
C GLN A 183 11.07 -3.83 8.97
N ALA A 184 10.96 -3.96 7.64
CA ALA A 184 11.21 -5.23 6.95
C ALA A 184 12.66 -5.71 7.14
N VAL A 185 13.63 -4.78 7.02
CA VAL A 185 15.05 -5.06 7.25
C VAL A 185 15.29 -5.50 8.71
N GLN A 186 14.73 -4.78 9.68
CA GLN A 186 14.87 -5.13 11.10
C GLN A 186 14.28 -6.51 11.42
N LYS A 187 13.16 -6.89 10.80
CA LYS A 187 12.55 -8.21 10.99
C LYS A 187 13.45 -9.33 10.45
N ILE A 188 13.98 -9.16 9.23
CA ILE A 188 14.92 -10.12 8.65
C ILE A 188 16.17 -10.23 9.53
N TYR A 189 16.74 -9.10 9.98
CA TYR A 189 17.87 -9.08 10.90
C TYR A 189 17.56 -9.84 12.20
N SER A 190 16.41 -9.55 12.83
CA SER A 190 16.01 -10.20 14.07
C SER A 190 15.77 -11.71 13.92
N THR A 191 15.37 -12.18 12.75
CA THR A 191 15.19 -13.61 12.47
C THR A 191 16.51 -14.30 12.14
N MET A 192 17.44 -13.63 11.44
CA MET A 192 18.77 -14.18 11.16
C MET A 192 19.66 -14.24 12.40
N THR A 193 19.56 -13.25 13.28
CA THR A 193 20.42 -13.13 14.47
C THR A 193 19.79 -13.79 15.71
N GLU A 194 18.74 -14.62 15.54
CA GLU A 194 18.08 -15.31 16.65
C GLU A 194 18.98 -16.36 17.32
N SER A 195 19.84 -17.03 16.55
CA SER A 195 20.75 -18.08 17.04
C SER A 195 22.00 -17.54 17.75
N HIS A 196 22.23 -16.24 17.73
CA HIS A 196 23.39 -15.62 18.38
C HIS A 196 23.07 -15.25 19.83
N ILE A 197 23.99 -15.58 20.74
CA ILE A 197 23.90 -15.17 22.16
C ILE A 197 24.08 -13.65 22.24
N LYS A 198 23.03 -12.93 22.64
CA LYS A 198 23.04 -11.46 22.76
C LYS A 198 23.15 -11.02 24.23
N SER A 199 23.88 -9.93 24.45
CA SER A 199 23.88 -9.24 25.75
C SER A 199 22.50 -8.66 26.06
N SER A 200 22.15 -8.53 27.35
CA SER A 200 20.89 -7.92 27.81
C SER A 200 20.70 -6.50 27.28
N LEU A 201 21.79 -5.72 27.20
CA LEU A 201 21.79 -4.37 26.63
C LEU A 201 21.46 -4.39 25.13
N GLN A 202 22.06 -5.31 24.38
CA GLN A 202 21.82 -5.43 22.94
C GLN A 202 20.37 -5.83 22.65
N ASN A 203 19.83 -6.77 23.43
CA ASN A 203 18.42 -7.15 23.32
C ASN A 203 17.47 -5.98 23.65
N ALA A 204 17.81 -5.14 24.64
CA ALA A 204 17.03 -3.94 24.96
C ALA A 204 17.03 -2.92 23.80
N ILE A 205 18.18 -2.66 23.19
CA ILE A 205 18.31 -1.73 22.03
C ILE A 205 17.53 -2.25 20.82
N GLU A 206 17.67 -3.54 20.50
CA GLU A 206 16.95 -4.16 19.38
C GLU A 206 15.44 -4.13 19.58
N ASN A 207 14.97 -4.39 20.80
CA ASN A 207 13.55 -4.27 21.14
C ASN A 207 13.07 -2.82 21.00
N LEU A 208 13.82 -1.84 21.49
CA LEU A 208 13.47 -0.43 21.33
C LEU A 208 13.37 -0.05 19.85
N ALA A 209 14.38 -0.39 19.05
CA ALA A 209 14.40 -0.17 17.62
C ALA A 209 13.19 -0.82 16.92
N PHE A 210 12.90 -2.08 17.24
CA PHE A 210 11.73 -2.78 16.70
C PHE A 210 10.42 -2.06 17.02
N ASN A 211 10.23 -1.60 18.27
CA ASN A 211 9.01 -0.89 18.68
C ASN A 211 8.89 0.47 17.96
N ILE A 212 9.98 1.23 17.79
CA ILE A 212 10.00 2.49 17.05
C ILE A 212 9.63 2.27 15.58
N LEU A 213 10.24 1.27 14.93
CA LEU A 213 9.96 0.94 13.54
C LEU A 213 8.53 0.42 13.33
N LEU A 214 8.00 -0.32 14.30
CA LEU A 214 6.61 -0.76 14.30
C LEU A 214 5.65 0.45 14.36
N LEU A 215 5.94 1.44 15.22
CA LEU A 215 5.16 2.69 15.31
C LEU A 215 5.19 3.48 14.00
N LEU A 216 6.36 3.64 13.40
CA LEU A 216 6.51 4.28 12.08
C LEU A 216 5.67 3.58 11.02
N THR A 217 5.57 2.25 11.09
CA THR A 217 4.74 1.51 10.16
C THR A 217 3.25 1.73 10.40
N TYR A 218 2.80 1.92 11.65
CA TYR A 218 1.40 2.31 11.89
C TYR A 218 1.10 3.72 11.35
N LEU A 219 2.04 4.65 11.45
CA LEU A 219 1.92 5.97 10.82
C LEU A 219 1.76 5.84 9.29
N SER A 220 2.51 4.93 8.66
CA SER A 220 2.38 4.67 7.21
C SER A 220 0.97 4.25 6.78
N SER A 221 0.20 3.62 7.67
CA SER A 221 -1.19 3.21 7.40
C SER A 221 -2.19 4.37 7.52
N GLY A 222 -1.87 5.41 8.29
CA GLY A 222 -2.69 6.63 8.42
C GLY A 222 -2.38 7.71 7.37
N ILE A 223 -1.15 7.74 6.85
CA ILE A 223 -0.68 8.71 5.85
C ILE A 223 -1.59 8.81 4.61
N PRO A 224 -2.08 7.72 3.99
CA PRO A 224 -2.91 7.80 2.80
C PRO A 224 -4.13 8.72 2.98
N PHE A 225 -4.80 8.66 4.13
CA PHE A 225 -5.93 9.55 4.44
C PHE A 225 -5.54 11.02 4.37
N TYR A 226 -4.41 11.40 4.97
CA TYR A 226 -3.92 12.77 4.93
C TYR A 226 -3.48 13.19 3.53
N ILE A 227 -2.83 12.30 2.76
CA ILE A 227 -2.44 12.64 1.39
C ILE A 227 -3.68 12.82 0.50
N TYR A 228 -4.67 11.92 0.57
CA TYR A 228 -5.91 12.03 -0.21
C TYR A 228 -6.68 13.31 0.16
N THR A 229 -6.71 13.66 1.44
CA THR A 229 -7.47 14.81 1.94
C THR A 229 -6.76 16.16 1.73
N LEU A 230 -5.44 16.23 1.96
CA LEU A 230 -4.65 17.47 1.89
C LEU A 230 -4.08 17.72 0.49
N CYS A 231 -3.46 16.72 -0.15
CA CYS A 231 -2.88 16.90 -1.50
C CYS A 231 -3.94 16.83 -2.60
N GLY A 232 -5.05 16.12 -2.40
CA GLY A 232 -6.20 16.12 -3.31
C GLY A 232 -7.09 17.38 -3.21
N GLY A 233 -6.74 18.34 -2.34
CA GLY A 233 -7.64 19.28 -1.69
C GLY A 233 -8.63 20.09 -2.55
N LYS A 234 -8.34 20.48 -3.79
CA LYS A 234 -9.35 21.19 -4.62
C LYS A 234 -10.32 20.23 -5.30
N ILE A 235 -9.82 19.10 -5.79
CA ILE A 235 -10.61 18.12 -6.55
C ILE A 235 -11.42 17.26 -5.59
N PHE A 236 -10.80 16.77 -4.52
CA PHE A 236 -11.48 15.90 -3.55
C PHE A 236 -12.55 16.67 -2.74
N ARG A 237 -12.28 17.92 -2.35
CA ARG A 237 -13.30 18.77 -1.69
C ARG A 237 -14.47 19.05 -2.64
N GLN A 238 -14.23 19.32 -3.92
CA GLN A 238 -15.30 19.49 -4.90
C GLN A 238 -16.12 18.21 -5.08
N THR A 239 -15.48 17.06 -5.24
CA THR A 239 -16.19 15.77 -5.37
C THR A 239 -16.97 15.40 -4.12
N LEU A 240 -16.41 15.62 -2.91
CA LEU A 240 -17.14 15.38 -1.66
C LEU A 240 -18.37 16.29 -1.54
N ILE A 241 -18.20 17.60 -1.80
CA ILE A 241 -19.32 18.56 -1.79
C ILE A 241 -20.38 18.16 -2.82
N ASP A 242 -19.98 17.72 -4.02
CA ASP A 242 -20.90 17.28 -5.06
C ASP A 242 -21.64 15.99 -4.70
N VAL A 243 -20.97 15.03 -4.03
CA VAL A 243 -21.62 13.83 -3.49
C VAL A 243 -22.63 14.19 -2.42
N PHE A 244 -22.28 15.06 -1.46
CA PHE A 244 -23.20 15.52 -0.43
C PHE A 244 -24.39 16.29 -1.00
N LYS A 245 -24.17 17.15 -2.01
CA LYS A 245 -25.26 17.84 -2.73
C LYS A 245 -26.17 16.86 -3.45
N ARG A 246 -25.64 15.84 -4.13
CA ARG A 246 -26.45 14.80 -4.80
C ARG A 246 -27.25 13.95 -3.82
N ILE A 247 -26.69 13.65 -2.64
CA ILE A 247 -27.41 12.93 -1.58
C ILE A 247 -28.53 13.81 -1.00
N SER A 248 -28.26 15.11 -0.80
CA SER A 248 -29.28 16.08 -0.36
C SER A 248 -30.41 16.26 -1.38
N GLN A 249 -30.10 16.29 -2.68
CA GLN A 249 -31.08 16.42 -3.76
C GLN A 249 -31.89 15.14 -4.03
N ARG A 250 -31.43 13.97 -3.58
CA ARG A 250 -32.19 12.71 -3.68
C ARG A 250 -33.16 12.49 -2.50
N ARG A 251 -33.13 13.36 -1.48
CA ARG A 251 -34.00 13.29 -0.30
C ARG A 251 -35.19 14.26 -0.34
N THR A 252 -35.27 15.11 -1.36
CA THR A 252 -36.40 15.98 -1.71
C THR A 252 -37.06 15.46 -2.95
#